data_AF-A0AAW6XFL3-F1
#
_entry.id   AF-A0AAW6XFL3-F1
#
_cell.length_a   1.000
_cell.length_b   1.000
_cell.length_c   1.000
_cell.angle_alpha   90.00
_cell.angle_beta   90.00
_cell.angle_gamma   90.00
#
_symmetry.space_group_name_H-M   'P 1'
#
loop_
_entity.id
_entity.type
_entity.pdbx_description
1 polymer ?
#
loop_
_entity_poly.entity_id
_entity_poly.type
_entity_poly.pdbx_seq_one_letter_code
_entity_poly.pdbx_strand_id
1 'polypeptide(L)' 'PCDQVESAVAWQYGIERNDGPTTLVFSRQNLTQQPRTAEQLANVYRGGYVLKDCAGTPDVILIATGSEVGITVE' A
#
# COMPACT_ATOMS: atom_id res chain seq x y z
N PRO A 1 2.37 3.79 4.71
CA PRO A 1 2.72 3.33 3.33
C PRO A 1 3.76 2.22 3.43
N CYS A 2 3.70 1.18 2.60
CA CYS A 2 4.59 0.01 2.69
C CYS A 2 5.92 0.17 1.94
N ASP A 3 6.03 1.15 1.06
CA ASP A 3 7.26 1.49 0.33
C ASP A 3 7.21 2.94 -0.20
N GLN A 4 8.20 3.29 -1.02
CA GLN A 4 8.32 4.62 -1.62
C GLN A 4 7.17 4.98 -2.56
N VAL A 5 6.55 4.01 -3.24
CA VAL A 5 5.46 4.25 -4.19
C VAL A 5 4.21 4.66 -3.44
N GLU A 6 3.82 3.89 -2.42
CA GLU A 6 2.69 4.26 -1.57
C GLU A 6 2.94 5.54 -0.79
N SER A 7 4.19 5.82 -0.42
CA SER A 7 4.55 7.07 0.24
C SER A 7 4.28 8.27 -0.66
N ALA A 8 4.65 8.20 -1.95
CA ALA A 8 4.38 9.26 -2.92
C ALA A 8 2.88 9.46 -3.14
N VAL A 9 2.11 8.38 -3.30
CA VAL A 9 0.64 8.46 -3.47
C VAL A 9 -0.04 9.01 -2.22
N ALA A 10 0.41 8.61 -1.01
CA ALA A 10 -0.15 9.12 0.24
C ALA A 10 0.13 10.63 0.43
N TRP A 11 1.32 11.11 0.01
CA TRP A 11 1.63 12.54 -0.04
C TRP A 11 0.72 13.29 -1.01
N GLN A 12 0.56 12.78 -2.23
CA GLN A 12 -0.36 13.36 -3.22
C GLN A 12 -1.78 13.44 -2.65
N TYR A 13 -2.30 12.34 -2.11
CA TYR A 13 -3.61 12.29 -1.47
C TYR A 13 -3.76 13.32 -0.35
N GLY A 14 -2.73 13.47 0.49
CA GLY A 14 -2.72 14.46 1.57
C GLY A 14 -2.84 15.90 1.09
N ILE A 15 -2.24 16.24 -0.06
CA ILE A 15 -2.29 17.58 -0.67
C ILE A 15 -3.63 17.83 -1.36
N GLU A 16 -4.17 16.82 -2.06
CA GLU A 16 -5.43 16.94 -2.82
C GLU A 16 -6.67 16.93 -1.94
N ARG A 17 -6.54 16.47 -0.69
CA ARG A 17 -7.66 16.39 0.24
C ARG A 17 -8.05 17.78 0.77
N ASN A 18 -9.30 18.18 0.52
CA ASN A 18 -9.84 19.50 0.86
C ASN A 18 -10.83 19.50 2.05
N ASP A 19 -11.09 18.34 2.66
CA ASP A 19 -12.17 18.14 3.64
C ASP A 19 -11.68 17.62 5.01
N GLY A 20 -10.39 17.75 5.30
CA GLY A 20 -9.85 17.50 6.64
C GLY A 20 -8.36 17.12 6.64
N PRO A 21 -7.80 16.84 7.84
CA PRO A 21 -6.36 16.61 8.01
C PRO A 21 -5.95 15.18 7.65
N THR A 22 -4.81 15.02 6.97
CA THR A 22 -4.20 13.72 6.66
C THR A 22 -2.97 13.49 7.55
N THR A 23 -2.88 12.29 8.14
CA THR A 23 -1.70 11.86 8.92
C THR A 23 -0.92 10.80 8.13
N LEU A 24 0.38 11.03 7.95
CA LEU A 24 1.28 10.08 7.30
C LEU A 24 2.16 9.40 8.36
N VAL A 25 2.08 8.07 8.44
CA VAL A 25 2.86 7.25 9.40
C VAL A 25 3.93 6.48 8.64
N PHE A 26 5.20 6.76 8.95
CA PHE A 26 6.36 6.19 8.27
C PHE A 26 7.17 5.26 9.17
N SER A 27 7.82 4.27 8.57
CA SER A 27 8.79 3.42 9.25
C SER A 27 10.08 4.18 9.55
N ARG A 28 10.82 3.72 10.56
CA ARG A 28 12.19 4.18 10.80
C ARG A 28 13.19 3.51 9.85
N GLN A 29 12.98 2.23 9.57
CA GLN A 29 13.82 1.39 8.72
C GLN A 29 13.42 1.49 7.25
N ASN A 30 14.37 1.19 6.37
CA ASN A 30 14.12 1.05 4.94
C ASN A 30 13.19 -0.13 4.67
N LEU A 31 12.31 0.03 3.68
CA LEU A 31 11.39 -1.02 3.22
C LEU A 31 11.62 -1.32 1.74
N THR A 32 11.56 -2.60 1.39
CA THR A 32 11.70 -3.07 0.02
C THR A 32 10.47 -2.70 -0.81
N GLN A 33 10.70 -2.12 -1.98
CA GLN A 33 9.62 -1.80 -2.92
C GLN A 33 8.92 -3.07 -3.41
N GLN A 34 7.60 -3.08 -3.37
CA GLN A 34 6.79 -4.19 -3.87
C GLN A 34 6.56 -4.07 -5.38
N PRO A 35 6.66 -5.18 -6.13
CA PRO A 35 6.30 -5.20 -7.55
C PRO A 35 4.80 -4.96 -7.70
N ARG A 36 4.41 -4.15 -8.70
CA ARG A 36 3.01 -3.82 -8.96
C ARG A 36 2.75 -3.78 -10.47
N THR A 37 1.56 -4.20 -10.87
CA THR A 37 1.00 -3.89 -12.19
C THR A 37 0.53 -2.42 -12.24
N ALA A 38 0.24 -1.92 -13.44
CA ALA A 38 -0.33 -0.58 -13.61
C ALA A 38 -1.69 -0.42 -12.90
N GLU A 39 -2.51 -1.48 -12.90
CA GLU A 39 -3.79 -1.49 -12.20
C GLU A 39 -3.60 -1.42 -10.68
N GLN A 40 -2.68 -2.23 -10.13
CA GLN A 40 -2.37 -2.19 -8.70
C GLN A 40 -1.83 -0.83 -8.27
N LEU A 41 -0.98 -0.21 -9.09
CA LEU A 41 -0.48 1.13 -8.85
C LEU A 41 -1.61 2.17 -8.76
N ALA A 42 -2.57 2.13 -9.69
CA ALA A 42 -3.74 3.01 -9.65
C ALA A 42 -4.61 2.76 -8.40
N ASN A 43 -4.74 1.50 -7.99
CA ASN A 43 -5.54 1.12 -6.83
C ASN A 43 -4.92 1.53 -5.49
N VAL A 44 -3.64 1.92 -5.42
CA VAL A 44 -3.03 2.48 -4.18
C VAL A 44 -3.84 3.67 -3.66
N TYR A 45 -4.33 4.53 -4.56
CA TYR A 45 -5.11 5.73 -4.18
C TYR A 45 -6.44 5.38 -3.48
N ARG A 46 -6.93 4.14 -3.64
CA ARG A 46 -8.17 3.67 -2.98
C ARG A 46 -7.96 3.27 -1.52
N GLY A 47 -6.73 3.30 -1.02
CA GLY A 47 -6.38 3.03 0.38
C GLY A 47 -6.13 1.54 0.71
N GLY A 48 -6.69 0.62 -0.06
CA GLY A 48 -6.45 -0.82 0.06
C GLY A 48 -6.65 -1.52 -1.28
N TYR A 49 -5.79 -2.49 -1.61
CA TYR A 49 -5.78 -3.18 -2.89
C TYR A 49 -5.11 -4.55 -2.76
N VAL A 50 -5.37 -5.44 -3.72
CA VAL A 50 -4.75 -6.77 -3.78
C VAL A 50 -3.34 -6.63 -4.37
N LEU A 51 -2.32 -6.89 -3.56
CA LEU A 51 -0.92 -6.86 -3.99
C LEU A 51 -0.47 -8.21 -4.59
N LYS A 52 -0.94 -9.31 -4.00
CA LYS A 52 -0.65 -10.68 -4.43
C LYS A 52 -1.95 -11.48 -4.36
N ASP A 53 -2.21 -12.28 -5.38
CA ASP A 53 -3.45 -13.03 -5.53
C ASP A 53 -3.15 -14.49 -5.88
N CYS A 54 -4.16 -15.35 -5.71
CA CYS A 54 -4.12 -16.76 -6.07
C CYS A 54 -5.07 -17.07 -7.23
N ALA A 55 -4.88 -18.21 -7.88
CA ALA A 55 -5.87 -18.71 -8.83
C ALA A 55 -7.05 -19.34 -8.07
N GLY A 56 -8.28 -18.96 -8.44
CA GLY A 56 -9.48 -19.51 -7.83
C GLY A 56 -9.89 -18.78 -6.55
N THR A 57 -10.45 -19.50 -5.58
CA THR A 57 -10.93 -18.94 -4.32
C THR A 57 -9.84 -19.03 -3.25
N PRO A 58 -9.44 -17.91 -2.61
CA PRO A 58 -8.49 -17.95 -1.51
C PRO A 58 -9.10 -18.61 -0.28
N ASP A 59 -8.37 -19.55 0.33
CA ASP A 59 -8.71 -20.09 1.66
C ASP A 59 -8.48 -19.06 2.78
N VAL A 60 -7.53 -18.15 2.56
CA VAL A 60 -7.11 -17.12 3.52
C VAL A 60 -6.82 -15.81 2.79
N ILE A 61 -7.22 -14.70 3.40
CA ILE A 61 -6.85 -13.36 2.98
C ILE A 61 -6.00 -12.73 4.09
N LEU A 62 -4.78 -12.32 3.74
CA LEU A 62 -3.90 -11.59 4.64
C LEU A 62 -4.03 -10.09 4.36
N ILE A 63 -4.22 -9.30 5.41
CA ILE A 63 -4.29 -7.84 5.33
C ILE A 63 -3.12 -7.29 6.14
N ALA A 64 -2.28 -6.48 5.50
CA ALA A 64 -1.10 -5.90 6.12
C ALA A 64 -0.97 -4.42 5.72
N THR A 65 -0.20 -3.68 6.52
CA THR A 65 0.06 -2.25 6.31
C THR A 65 1.52 -1.95 6.59
N GLY A 66 2.06 -0.90 5.97
CA GLY A 66 3.39 -0.40 6.35
C GLY A 66 4.48 -1.45 6.22
N SER A 67 5.34 -1.57 7.23
CA SER A 67 6.46 -2.50 7.24
C SER A 67 6.07 -3.96 7.17
N GLU A 68 4.85 -4.30 7.60
CA GLU A 68 4.40 -5.69 7.70
C GLU A 68 3.96 -6.27 6.33
N VAL A 69 3.79 -5.43 5.30
CA VAL A 69 3.46 -5.93 3.95
C VAL A 69 4.58 -6.81 3.40
N GLY A 70 5.85 -6.45 3.61
CA GLY A 70 6.99 -7.23 3.11
C GLY A 70 6.99 -8.65 3.65
N ILE A 71 6.93 -8.80 4.98
CA ILE A 71 6.88 -10.12 5.63
C ILE A 71 5.59 -10.90 5.34
N THR A 72 4.49 -10.21 5.02
CA THR A 72 3.23 -10.88 4.62
C THR A 72 3.32 -11.49 3.21
N VAL A 73 4.20 -10.95 2.36
CA VAL A 73 4.39 -11.42 0.98
C VAL A 73 5.42 -12.57 0.88
N GLU A 74 6.37 -12.62 1.81
CA GLU A 74 7.36 -13.69 1.99
C GLU A 74 6.71 -15.06 2.24
#